data_AF-I5AT23-F1
#
_entry.id   AF-I5AT23-F1
#
_cell.length_a   1.000
_cell.length_b   1.000
_cell.length_c   1.000
_cell.angle_alpha   90.00
_cell.angle_beta   90.00
_cell.angle_gamma   90.00
#
_symmetry.space_group_name_H-M   'P 1'
#
loop_
_entity.id
_entity.type
_entity.pdbx_description
1 polymer ?
#
loop_
_entity_poly.entity_id
_entity_poly.type
_entity_poly.pdbx_seq_one_letter_code
_entity_poly.pdbx_strand_id
1 'polypeptide(L)'
;MSDAKTDYSDAVKAQKDASTRDSIIADLIQQGYARKATYGAEWDTVDINDVVSVVAPGAKPVIEGGKIIYYNKERTRAVVADVSGYLRVQDLSKKTKKRQYLDMYGRDAHNVTGANGKKRGRTKDEFQRATHYIIRKRNGGV
;
A
#
# COMPACT_ATOMS: atom_id res chain seq x y z
N MET A 1 3.37 -5.70 22.21
CA MET A 1 3.80 -5.59 20.80
C MET A 1 2.89 -4.60 20.12
N SER A 2 3.41 -3.59 19.42
CA SER A 2 2.59 -2.69 18.59
C SER A 2 2.10 -3.41 17.33
N ASP A 3 0.85 -3.15 16.93
CA ASP A 3 0.27 -3.64 15.69
C ASP A 3 0.74 -2.79 14.49
N ALA A 4 0.54 -3.29 13.27
CA ALA A 4 0.98 -2.60 12.06
C ALA A 4 0.31 -1.23 11.89
N LYS A 5 -0.90 -1.06 12.42
CA LYS A 5 -1.66 0.21 12.35
C LYS A 5 -1.08 1.30 13.27
N THR A 6 -0.66 0.96 14.48
CA THR A 6 0.10 1.87 15.37
C THR A 6 1.44 2.20 14.72
N ASP A 7 2.19 1.18 14.30
CA ASP A 7 3.50 1.33 13.65
C ASP A 7 3.43 2.25 12.42
N TYR A 8 2.38 2.09 11.59
CA TYR A 8 2.12 2.97 10.45
C TYR A 8 1.86 4.42 10.88
N SER A 9 1.02 4.60 11.91
CA SER A 9 0.62 5.93 12.37
C SER A 9 1.80 6.70 12.97
N ASP A 10 2.66 6.02 13.72
CA ASP A 10 3.89 6.58 14.28
C ASP A 10 4.90 6.94 13.17
N ALA A 11 5.08 6.06 12.19
CA ALA A 11 5.94 6.33 11.03
C ALA A 11 5.41 7.49 10.17
N VAL A 12 4.08 7.63 10.01
CA VAL A 12 3.46 8.78 9.35
C VAL A 12 3.75 10.08 10.09
N LYS A 13 3.64 10.08 11.42
CA LYS A 13 3.95 11.25 12.24
C LYS A 13 5.42 11.66 12.07
N ALA A 14 6.34 10.71 12.21
CA ALA A 14 7.77 10.95 12.00
C ALA A 14 8.09 11.50 10.60
N GLN A 15 7.44 10.98 9.55
CA GLN A 15 7.60 11.47 8.18
C GLN A 15 7.06 12.89 7.99
N LYS A 16 5.91 13.22 8.58
CA LYS A 16 5.38 14.58 8.55
C LYS A 16 6.31 15.55 9.27
N ASP A 17 6.84 15.16 10.43
CA ASP A 17 7.80 15.99 11.16
C ASP A 17 9.08 16.20 10.34
N ALA A 18 9.59 15.15 9.67
CA ALA A 18 10.74 15.24 8.77
C ALA A 18 10.47 16.18 7.58
N SER A 19 9.26 16.13 7.00
CA SER A 19 8.87 16.99 5.87
C SER A 19 8.92 18.49 6.17
N THR A 20 8.88 18.89 7.44
CA THR A 20 9.03 20.30 7.83
C THR A 20 10.45 20.84 7.62
N ARG A 21 11.44 19.94 7.49
CA ARG A 21 12.86 20.27 7.36
C ARG A 21 13.49 19.76 6.06
N ASP A 22 12.77 18.92 5.32
CA ASP A 22 13.21 18.30 4.08
C ASP A 22 12.13 18.49 2.99
N SER A 23 12.43 19.34 2.01
CA SER A 23 11.53 19.64 0.90
C SER A 23 11.30 18.45 -0.03
N ILE A 24 12.27 17.53 -0.16
CA ILE A 24 12.12 16.32 -0.98
C ILE A 24 11.06 15.41 -0.35
N ILE A 25 11.11 15.22 0.97
CA ILE A 25 10.10 14.44 1.69
C ILE A 25 8.72 15.12 1.57
N ALA A 26 8.67 16.45 1.74
CA ALA A 26 7.42 17.20 1.58
C ALA A 26 6.80 17.00 0.18
N ASP A 27 7.59 17.12 -0.87
CA ASP A 27 7.14 16.92 -2.26
C ASP A 27 6.63 15.49 -2.50
N LEU A 28 7.34 14.48 -1.98
CA LEU A 28 6.92 13.08 -2.10
C LEU A 28 5.57 12.80 -1.40
N ILE A 29 5.33 13.43 -0.25
CA ILE A 29 4.06 13.35 0.48
C ILE A 29 2.95 14.04 -0.32
N GLN A 30 3.19 15.24 -0.83
CA GLN A 30 2.21 15.98 -1.63
C GLN A 30 1.83 15.23 -2.91
N GLN A 31 2.79 14.63 -3.61
CA GLN A 31 2.51 13.76 -4.75
C GLN A 31 1.65 12.54 -4.37
N GLY A 32 1.83 12.00 -3.15
CA GLY A 32 0.97 10.95 -2.60
C GLY A 32 -0.48 11.42 -2.46
N TYR A 33 -0.68 12.59 -1.86
CA TYR A 33 -2.01 13.20 -1.73
C TYR A 33 -2.66 13.49 -3.09
N ALA A 34 -1.92 14.04 -4.04
CA ALA A 34 -2.41 14.30 -5.40
C ALA A 34 -2.89 13.01 -6.08
N ARG A 35 -2.09 11.92 -6.03
CA ARG A 35 -2.49 10.62 -6.59
C ARG A 35 -3.76 10.07 -5.94
N LYS A 36 -3.84 10.15 -4.61
CA LYS A 36 -5.02 9.70 -3.86
C LYS A 36 -6.26 10.53 -4.21
N ALA A 37 -6.12 11.84 -4.39
CA ALA A 37 -7.23 12.69 -4.80
C ALA A 37 -7.73 12.37 -6.22
N THR A 38 -6.81 12.09 -7.15
CA THR A 38 -7.17 11.77 -8.54
C THR A 38 -7.81 10.39 -8.70
N TYR A 39 -7.30 9.37 -8.00
CA TYR A 39 -7.66 7.97 -8.29
C TYR A 39 -8.31 7.24 -7.10
N GLY A 40 -8.20 7.79 -5.89
CA GLY A 40 -8.55 7.09 -4.65
C GLY A 40 -10.03 6.88 -4.41
N ALA A 41 -10.91 7.55 -5.16
CA ALA A 41 -12.36 7.39 -5.02
C ALA A 41 -12.85 5.98 -5.36
N GLU A 42 -12.09 5.24 -6.18
CA GLU A 42 -12.46 3.90 -6.65
C GLU A 42 -11.70 2.77 -5.92
N TRP A 43 -10.85 3.12 -4.96
CA TRP A 43 -10.03 2.16 -4.22
C TRP A 43 -10.76 1.64 -2.99
N ASP A 44 -10.71 0.32 -2.79
CA ASP A 44 -11.32 -0.30 -1.62
C ASP A 44 -10.60 0.11 -0.33
N THR A 45 -11.34 0.13 0.78
CA THR A 45 -10.80 0.45 2.10
C THR A 45 -10.45 -0.83 2.87
N VAL A 46 -9.21 -0.94 3.34
CA VAL A 46 -8.68 -2.10 4.05
C VAL A 46 -8.12 -1.73 5.43
N ASP A 47 -8.06 -2.69 6.35
CA ASP A 47 -7.24 -2.54 7.55
C ASP A 47 -5.80 -2.98 7.24
N ILE A 48 -4.82 -2.12 7.53
CA ILE A 48 -3.41 -2.43 7.30
C ILE A 48 -2.93 -3.60 8.17
N ASN A 49 -3.54 -3.81 9.35
CA ASN A 49 -3.24 -4.98 10.17
C ASN A 49 -3.53 -6.28 9.42
N ASP A 50 -4.69 -6.35 8.75
CA ASP A 50 -5.11 -7.53 8.00
C ASP A 50 -4.14 -7.80 6.83
N VAL A 51 -3.82 -6.77 6.05
CA VAL A 51 -2.93 -6.90 4.89
C VAL A 51 -1.53 -7.31 5.30
N VAL A 52 -0.95 -6.68 6.34
CA VAL A 52 0.39 -7.03 6.82
C VAL A 52 0.41 -8.44 7.41
N SER A 53 -0.64 -8.86 8.14
CA SER A 53 -0.71 -10.22 8.71
C SER A 53 -0.67 -11.32 7.64
N VAL A 54 -1.23 -11.05 6.45
CA VAL A 54 -1.24 -12.01 5.33
C VAL A 54 0.05 -11.95 4.51
N VAL A 55 0.53 -10.75 4.20
CA VAL A 55 1.64 -10.56 3.24
C VAL A 55 3.01 -10.62 3.91
N ALA A 56 3.14 -10.05 5.10
CA ALA A 56 4.40 -9.85 5.81
C ALA A 56 4.19 -10.05 7.33
N PRO A 57 3.82 -11.26 7.77
CA PRO A 57 3.46 -11.51 9.17
C PRO A 57 4.61 -11.17 10.12
N GLY A 58 4.31 -10.39 11.16
CA GLY A 58 5.28 -9.95 12.17
C GLY A 58 6.29 -8.90 11.70
N ALA A 59 6.15 -8.36 10.47
CA ALA A 59 7.05 -7.35 9.95
C ALA A 59 6.94 -6.02 10.71
N LYS A 60 8.06 -5.31 10.80
CA LYS A 60 8.15 -3.94 11.30
C LYS A 60 8.34 -2.96 10.14
N PRO A 61 7.83 -1.72 10.26
CA PRO A 61 7.94 -0.75 9.18
C PRO A 61 9.40 -0.33 8.99
N VAL A 62 9.79 -0.19 7.73
CA VAL A 62 11.02 0.48 7.29
C VAL A 62 10.62 1.69 6.48
N ILE A 63 11.20 2.83 6.80
CA ILE A 63 10.99 4.06 6.04
C ILE A 63 12.01 4.12 4.90
N GLU A 64 11.53 4.21 3.67
CA GLU A 64 12.37 4.37 2.47
C GLU A 64 11.85 5.53 1.63
N GLY A 65 12.58 6.65 1.64
CA GLY A 65 12.10 7.91 1.11
C GLY A 65 10.78 8.32 1.77
N GLY A 66 9.78 8.69 0.96
CA GLY A 66 8.43 9.02 1.44
C GLY A 66 7.47 7.82 1.51
N LYS A 67 7.97 6.61 1.81
CA LYS A 67 7.18 5.37 1.88
C LYS A 67 7.48 4.61 3.18
N ILE A 68 6.47 3.89 3.66
CA ILE A 68 6.53 3.05 4.85
C ILE A 68 6.32 1.61 4.39
N ILE A 69 7.33 0.76 4.54
CA ILE A 69 7.40 -0.55 3.89
C ILE A 69 7.47 -1.67 4.94
N TYR A 70 6.61 -2.68 4.79
CA TYR A 70 6.61 -3.89 5.60
C TYR A 70 7.09 -5.05 4.72
N TYR A 71 8.33 -5.47 4.92
CA TYR A 71 8.91 -6.59 4.17
C TYR A 71 8.55 -7.93 4.81
N ASN A 72 8.21 -8.93 3.99
CA ASN A 72 8.21 -10.30 4.49
C ASN A 72 9.63 -10.76 4.84
N LYS A 73 9.73 -11.87 5.58
CA LYS A 73 11.01 -12.41 6.05
C LYS A 73 11.98 -12.70 4.91
N GLU A 74 11.47 -13.16 3.77
CA GLU A 74 12.26 -13.52 2.59
C GLU A 74 12.59 -12.32 1.68
N ARG A 75 12.10 -11.10 1.99
CA ARG A 75 12.26 -9.89 1.16
C ARG A 75 11.76 -10.05 -0.27
N THR A 76 10.85 -10.99 -0.51
CA THR A 76 10.23 -11.25 -1.82
C THR A 76 8.89 -10.54 -2.00
N ARG A 77 8.27 -10.08 -0.91
CA ARG A 77 7.01 -9.35 -0.91
C ARG A 77 7.04 -8.20 0.09
N ALA A 78 6.27 -7.17 -0.18
CA ALA A 78 6.10 -6.07 0.76
C ALA A 78 4.74 -5.41 0.69
N VAL A 79 4.27 -4.93 1.83
CA VAL A 79 3.20 -3.93 1.91
C VAL A 79 3.85 -2.56 1.89
N VAL A 80 3.56 -1.77 0.87
CA VAL A 80 4.09 -0.42 0.67
C VAL A 80 3.00 0.59 0.94
N ALA A 81 3.07 1.25 2.10
CA ALA A 81 2.15 2.28 2.52
C ALA A 81 2.69 3.68 2.20
N ASP A 82 1.78 4.57 1.83
CA ASP A 82 2.04 5.97 1.55
C ASP A 82 1.57 6.83 2.74
N VAL A 83 2.29 7.92 3.02
CA VAL A 83 1.95 8.87 4.10
C VAL A 83 0.56 9.48 3.88
N SER A 84 0.12 9.56 2.63
CA SER A 84 -1.21 10.04 2.24
C SER A 84 -2.38 9.10 2.61
N GLY A 85 -2.13 7.91 3.15
CA GLY A 85 -3.18 7.04 3.71
C GLY A 85 -3.71 5.99 2.73
N TYR A 86 -2.88 5.45 1.86
CA TYR A 86 -3.20 4.30 1.03
C TYR A 86 -2.00 3.33 0.98
N LEU A 87 -2.24 2.07 0.65
CA LEU A 87 -1.20 1.04 0.51
C LEU A 87 -1.33 0.27 -0.79
N ARG A 88 -0.25 -0.43 -1.13
CA ARG A 88 -0.14 -1.38 -2.23
C ARG A 88 0.64 -2.60 -1.79
N VAL A 89 0.34 -3.76 -2.35
CA VAL A 89 1.13 -4.98 -2.14
C VAL A 89 2.05 -5.19 -3.34
N GLN A 90 3.32 -5.52 -3.08
CA GLN A 90 4.31 -5.73 -4.12
C GLN A 90 4.96 -7.12 -4.01
N ASP A 91 5.17 -7.76 -5.17
CA ASP A 91 6.08 -8.88 -5.41
C ASP A 91 7.43 -8.32 -5.85
N LEU A 92 8.40 -8.34 -4.94
CA LEU A 92 9.75 -7.84 -5.13
C LEU A 92 10.63 -8.82 -5.90
N SER A 93 10.18 -10.06 -6.12
CA SER A 93 10.88 -11.00 -7.02
C SER A 93 10.74 -10.60 -8.50
N LYS A 94 9.76 -9.76 -8.83
CA LYS A 94 9.53 -9.31 -10.20
C LYS A 94 10.47 -8.16 -10.55
N LYS A 95 11.24 -8.34 -11.62
CA LYS A 95 12.17 -7.32 -12.14
C LYS A 95 11.48 -6.13 -12.83
N THR A 96 10.16 -6.19 -13.08
CA THR A 96 9.44 -5.14 -13.83
C THR A 96 8.33 -4.51 -13.00
N LYS A 97 8.33 -3.16 -12.96
CA LYS A 97 7.33 -2.36 -12.22
C LYS A 97 5.88 -2.62 -12.64
N LYS A 98 5.66 -3.09 -13.86
CA LYS A 98 4.31 -3.38 -14.39
C LYS A 98 3.68 -4.63 -13.78
N ARG A 99 4.49 -5.58 -13.29
CA ARG A 99 4.01 -6.89 -12.81
C ARG A 99 4.18 -7.10 -11.31
N GLN A 100 4.69 -6.10 -10.60
CA GLN A 100 4.99 -6.24 -9.18
C GLN A 100 3.74 -6.11 -8.31
N TYR A 101 2.65 -5.51 -8.75
CA TYR A 101 1.51 -5.26 -7.86
C TYR A 101 0.61 -6.49 -7.72
N LEU A 102 0.25 -6.79 -6.48
CA LEU A 102 -0.61 -7.89 -6.06
C LEU A 102 -1.89 -7.35 -5.43
N ASP A 103 -2.89 -8.22 -5.26
CA ASP A 103 -4.06 -7.92 -4.43
C ASP A 103 -3.68 -7.88 -2.93
N MET A 104 -4.63 -7.44 -2.09
CA MET A 104 -4.42 -7.36 -0.63
C MET A 104 -4.09 -8.69 0.07
N TYR A 105 -4.27 -9.82 -0.61
CA TYR A 105 -3.93 -11.15 -0.12
C TYR A 105 -2.59 -11.67 -0.69
N GLY A 106 -1.87 -10.85 -1.47
CA GLY A 106 -0.62 -11.24 -2.10
C GLY A 106 -0.81 -12.20 -3.29
N ARG A 107 -1.96 -12.12 -3.98
CA ARG A 107 -2.26 -12.91 -5.19
C ARG A 107 -2.19 -12.04 -6.44
N ASP A 108 -2.03 -12.70 -7.59
CA ASP A 108 -1.98 -12.01 -8.89
C ASP A 108 -3.29 -11.29 -9.19
N ALA A 109 -3.17 -9.98 -9.48
CA ALA A 109 -4.29 -9.12 -9.81
C ALA A 109 -4.31 -8.71 -11.29
N HIS A 110 -3.59 -9.38 -12.20
CA HIS A 110 -3.53 -8.95 -13.61
C HIS A 110 -4.76 -9.36 -14.41
N ASN A 111 -5.38 -10.49 -14.05
CA ASN A 111 -6.48 -11.06 -14.82
C ASN A 111 -7.75 -11.17 -14.00
N VAL A 112 -8.88 -10.90 -14.65
CA VAL A 112 -10.22 -11.18 -14.12
C VAL A 112 -10.78 -12.41 -14.82
N THR A 113 -11.46 -13.27 -14.07
CA THR A 113 -12.17 -14.44 -14.59
C THR A 113 -13.60 -14.03 -14.92
N GLY A 114 -14.00 -14.17 -16.19
CA GLY A 114 -15.38 -13.91 -16.62
C GLY A 114 -16.33 -15.04 -16.21
N ALA A 115 -17.64 -14.81 -16.35
CA ALA A 115 -18.70 -15.77 -16.02
C ALA A 115 -18.59 -17.10 -16.78
N ASN A 116 -17.90 -17.11 -17.93
CA ASN A 116 -17.63 -18.29 -18.75
C ASN A 116 -16.32 -19.01 -18.39
N GLY A 117 -15.66 -18.65 -17.28
CA GLY A 117 -14.37 -19.20 -16.85
C GLY A 117 -13.15 -18.71 -17.62
N LYS A 118 -13.32 -17.91 -18.69
CA LYS A 118 -12.20 -17.35 -19.46
C LYS A 118 -11.59 -16.17 -18.72
N LYS A 119 -10.26 -16.07 -18.76
CA LYS A 119 -9.50 -14.94 -18.21
C LYS A 119 -9.38 -13.84 -19.26
N ARG A 120 -9.58 -12.60 -18.85
CA ARG A 120 -9.16 -11.41 -19.60
C ARG A 120 -8.23 -10.56 -18.74
N GLY A 121 -7.33 -9.81 -19.39
CA GLY A 121 -6.56 -8.79 -18.70
C GLY A 121 -7.46 -7.73 -18.10
N ARG A 122 -7.11 -7.23 -16.91
CA ARG A 122 -7.72 -6.04 -16.34
C ARG A 122 -7.31 -4.81 -17.16
N THR A 123 -8.23 -3.86 -17.32
CA THR A 123 -7.87 -2.51 -17.79
C THR A 123 -6.98 -1.82 -16.75
N LYS A 124 -6.37 -0.68 -17.10
CA LYS A 124 -5.54 0.08 -16.15
C LYS A 124 -6.30 0.43 -14.87
N ASP A 125 -7.54 0.89 -15.01
CA ASP A 125 -8.34 1.33 -13.87
C ASP A 125 -8.80 0.14 -13.03
N GLU A 126 -9.27 -0.94 -13.66
CA GLU A 126 -9.59 -2.20 -12.95
C GLU A 126 -8.38 -2.74 -12.18
N PHE A 127 -7.20 -2.68 -12.78
CA PHE A 127 -5.96 -3.12 -12.14
C PHE A 127 -5.60 -2.24 -10.95
N GLN A 128 -5.75 -0.91 -11.08
CA GLN A 128 -5.50 0.01 -9.97
C GLN A 128 -6.47 -0.24 -8.82
N ARG A 129 -7.77 -0.38 -9.09
CA ARG A 129 -8.79 -0.73 -8.07
C ARG A 129 -8.47 -2.06 -7.37
N ALA A 130 -7.95 -3.05 -8.11
CA ALA A 130 -7.60 -4.35 -7.57
C ALA A 130 -6.24 -4.41 -6.84
N THR A 131 -5.47 -3.31 -6.78
CA THR A 131 -4.09 -3.31 -6.22
C THR A 131 -3.77 -2.12 -5.30
N HIS A 132 -4.63 -1.10 -5.29
CA HIS A 132 -4.48 0.09 -4.46
C HIS A 132 -5.62 0.14 -3.46
N TYR A 133 -5.29 0.41 -2.19
CA TYR A 133 -6.25 0.33 -1.11
C TYR A 133 -6.12 1.51 -0.17
N ILE A 134 -7.24 2.12 0.19
CA ILE A 134 -7.30 3.16 1.22
C ILE A 134 -7.08 2.50 2.58
N ILE A 135 -6.17 3.06 3.38
CA ILE A 135 -5.96 2.58 4.75
C ILE A 135 -7.11 3.10 5.61
N ARG A 136 -7.88 2.18 6.19
CA ARG A 136 -8.94 2.52 7.15
C ARG A 136 -8.33 3.26 8.33
N LYS A 137 -8.81 4.48 8.58
CA LYS A 137 -8.45 5.22 9.80
C LYS A 137 -8.85 4.40 11.04
N ARG A 138 -8.20 4.60 12.18
CA ARG A 138 -8.82 4.17 13.43
C ARG A 138 -10.10 4.98 13.57
N ASN A 139 -11.23 4.31 13.79
CA ASN A 139 -12.43 5.01 14.23
C ASN A 139 -12.04 5.64 15.56
N GLY A 140 -11.93 6.97 15.59
CA GLY A 140 -11.85 7.69 16.84
C GLY A 140 -13.15 7.40 17.58
N GLY A 141 -13.06 6.65 18.68
CA GLY A 141 -14.01 6.85 19.75
C GLY A 141 -13.77 8.26 20.29
N VAL A 142 -14.87 9.02 20.32
CA VAL A 142 -15.04 10.44 20.69
C VAL A 142 -14.63 11.44 19.60
#